data_AF-K2NHR7-F1
#
_entry.id   AF-K2NHR7-F1
#
_cell.length_a   1.000
_cell.length_b   1.000
_cell.length_c   1.000
_cell.angle_alpha   90.00
_cell.angle_beta   90.00
_cell.angle_gamma   90.00
#
_symmetry.space_group_name_H-M   'P 1'
#
loop_
_entity.id
_entity.type
_entity.pdbx_description
1 polymer ?
#
loop_
_entity_poly.entity_id
_entity_poly.type
_entity_poly.pdbx_seq_one_letter_code
_entity_poly.pdbx_strand_id
1 'polypeptide(L)'
;GPEKGVGSGFITATIGNGEGDGEDNRKVMLVTLPVYSSKNGERNEKGVLHLWLTDNTHIVDIGAVSSDAEDVTASSLLYKSGTNNEEKLIALYEKEEGGEESSSLGMVSVLLTEQLKRVKDVLATWKKVDGRVSKLCSSSIAAVSASPGTPCSADKITAGLVGFLSGNFSQNGWMDEYLGVNARVNNNDGAEKATLHAGGVKFEGAWAEWPVGQQGENQLYHFANYNF
;
A
#
# COMPACT_ATOMS: atom_id res chain seq x y z
N GLY A 1 -18.44 17.45 10.58
CA GLY A 1 -18.63 18.64 9.72
C GLY A 1 -18.29 18.22 8.30
N PRO A 2 -18.81 18.88 7.25
CA PRO A 2 -18.44 18.46 5.92
C PRO A 2 -17.08 19.10 5.63
N GLU A 3 -16.00 18.38 5.94
CA GLU A 3 -14.78 18.58 5.19
C GLU A 3 -15.16 18.38 3.71
N LYS A 4 -14.89 19.37 2.86
CA LYS A 4 -15.14 19.25 1.43
C LYS A 4 -14.30 18.08 0.92
N GLY A 5 -14.93 16.97 0.55
CA GLY A 5 -14.23 15.84 -0.04
C GLY A 5 -13.67 16.22 -1.41
N VAL A 6 -12.45 15.78 -1.69
CA VAL A 6 -11.82 15.91 -3.02
C VAL A 6 -12.40 14.84 -3.93
N GLY A 7 -12.75 15.18 -5.16
CA GLY A 7 -13.17 14.21 -6.16
C GLY A 7 -12.01 13.27 -6.52
N SER A 8 -12.06 12.02 -6.09
CA SER A 8 -10.97 11.06 -6.30
C SER A 8 -11.07 10.36 -7.66
N GLY A 9 -9.94 10.27 -8.35
CA GLY A 9 -9.77 9.37 -9.48
C GLY A 9 -9.76 7.94 -8.97
N PHE A 10 -10.65 7.10 -9.49
CA PHE A 10 -10.74 5.69 -9.13
C PHE A 10 -10.91 4.86 -10.39
N ILE A 11 -10.05 3.87 -10.58
CA ILE A 11 -10.17 2.89 -11.67
C ILE A 11 -9.87 1.48 -11.17
N THR A 12 -10.50 0.51 -11.82
CA THR A 12 -10.05 -0.89 -11.78
C THR A 12 -9.17 -1.17 -13.00
N ALA A 13 -8.07 -1.88 -12.82
CA ALA A 13 -7.19 -2.29 -13.90
C ALA A 13 -6.72 -3.73 -13.71
N THR A 14 -6.35 -4.37 -14.82
CA THR A 14 -5.66 -5.66 -14.82
C THR A 14 -4.22 -5.37 -15.24
N ILE A 15 -3.28 -5.44 -14.30
CA ILE A 15 -1.88 -5.04 -14.50
C ILE A 15 -0.99 -6.24 -14.20
N GLY A 16 -0.04 -6.51 -15.11
CA GLY A 16 1.01 -7.50 -14.90
C GLY A 16 2.20 -6.91 -14.16
N ASN A 17 2.97 -7.77 -13.49
CA ASN A 17 4.23 -7.40 -12.84
C ASN A 17 5.39 -7.09 -13.82
N GLY A 18 5.17 -7.18 -15.13
CA GLY A 18 6.18 -6.96 -16.17
C GLY A 18 7.06 -8.16 -16.49
N GLU A 19 6.83 -9.33 -15.88
CA GLU A 19 7.52 -10.59 -16.16
C GLU A 19 6.52 -11.60 -16.79
N GLY A 20 6.87 -12.18 -17.94
CA GLY A 20 6.10 -13.26 -18.60
C GLY A 20 4.95 -12.84 -19.53
N ASP A 21 4.25 -13.84 -20.06
CA ASP A 21 3.31 -13.72 -21.21
C ASP A 21 1.88 -13.34 -20.79
N GLY A 22 1.71 -12.60 -19.68
CA GLY A 22 0.40 -12.13 -19.19
C GLY A 22 -0.35 -13.09 -18.25
N GLU A 23 0.24 -14.24 -17.88
CA GLU A 23 -0.32 -15.14 -16.87
C GLU A 23 -0.27 -14.55 -15.44
N ASP A 24 0.55 -13.52 -15.23
CA ASP A 24 0.81 -12.90 -13.91
C ASP A 24 0.01 -11.61 -13.66
N ASN A 25 -1.06 -11.42 -14.43
CA ASN A 25 -1.90 -10.24 -14.32
C ASN A 25 -2.75 -10.27 -13.04
N ARG A 26 -2.70 -9.20 -12.24
CA ARG A 26 -3.55 -9.03 -11.05
C ARG A 26 -4.62 -7.97 -11.32
N LYS A 27 -5.86 -8.26 -10.92
CA LYS A 27 -6.93 -7.27 -10.90
C LYS A 27 -6.74 -6.39 -9.66
N VAL A 28 -6.63 -5.09 -9.87
CA VAL A 28 -6.35 -4.09 -8.83
C VAL A 28 -7.23 -2.87 -8.98
N MET A 29 -7.26 -2.06 -7.93
CA MET A 29 -7.85 -0.73 -7.90
C MET A 29 -6.73 0.29 -7.70
N LEU A 30 -6.79 1.37 -8.47
CA LEU A 30 -5.92 2.52 -8.35
C LEU A 30 -6.76 3.72 -7.94
N VAL A 31 -6.31 4.45 -6.93
CA VAL A 31 -7.03 5.60 -6.38
C VAL A 31 -6.09 6.79 -6.23
N THR A 32 -6.54 7.98 -6.59
CA THR A 32 -5.85 9.22 -6.22
C THR A 32 -6.50 9.86 -4.99
N LEU A 33 -5.72 10.02 -3.92
CA LEU A 33 -6.16 10.65 -2.69
C LEU A 33 -5.13 11.70 -2.25
N PRO A 34 -5.59 12.88 -1.78
CA PRO A 34 -4.69 13.85 -1.18
C PRO A 34 -4.14 13.33 0.15
N VAL A 35 -2.85 13.54 0.37
CA VAL A 35 -2.15 13.27 1.63
C VAL A 35 -1.75 14.60 2.23
N TYR A 36 -2.28 14.87 3.42
CA TYR A 36 -2.04 16.12 4.13
C TYR A 36 -0.91 15.93 5.13
N SER A 37 0.07 16.83 5.06
CA SER A 37 1.08 16.90 6.11
C SER A 37 0.52 17.62 7.33
N SER A 38 0.96 17.22 8.52
CA SER A 38 0.62 17.91 9.76
C SER A 38 1.86 18.58 10.34
N LYS A 39 1.76 19.83 10.77
CA LYS A 39 2.82 20.54 11.49
C LYS A 39 2.28 20.95 12.86
N ASN A 40 2.97 20.58 13.92
CA ASN A 40 2.57 20.86 15.31
C ASN A 40 1.15 20.38 15.69
N GLY A 41 0.66 19.31 15.05
CA GLY A 41 -0.69 18.78 15.28
C GLY A 41 -1.80 19.47 14.49
N GLU A 42 -1.48 20.52 13.73
CA GLU A 42 -2.41 21.16 12.79
C GLU A 42 -2.22 20.56 11.39
N ARG A 43 -3.34 20.20 10.76
CA ARG A 43 -3.39 19.68 9.38
C ARG A 43 -3.14 20.84 8.42
N ASN A 44 -2.19 20.67 7.49
CA ASN A 44 -2.02 21.63 6.40
C ASN A 44 -3.26 21.61 5.52
N GLU A 45 -3.70 22.79 5.08
CA GLU A 45 -4.89 22.94 4.24
C GLU A 45 -4.69 22.32 2.85
N LYS A 46 -3.45 22.31 2.35
CA LYS A 46 -3.08 21.76 1.04
C LYS A 46 -2.45 20.39 1.18
N GLY A 47 -3.00 19.42 0.46
CA GLY A 47 -2.50 18.05 0.37
C GLY A 47 -1.64 17.85 -0.87
N VAL A 48 -0.79 16.84 -0.84
CA VAL A 48 -0.12 16.33 -2.05
C VAL A 48 -0.99 15.22 -2.61
N LEU A 49 -1.30 15.24 -3.91
CA LEU A 49 -2.10 14.17 -4.51
C LEU A 49 -1.23 12.91 -4.63
N HIS A 50 -1.62 11.81 -4.01
CA HIS A 50 -0.90 10.54 -4.06
C HIS A 50 -1.67 9.49 -4.86
N LEU A 51 -0.94 8.55 -5.48
CA LEU A 51 -1.50 7.34 -6.08
C LEU A 51 -1.44 6.20 -5.07
N TRP A 52 -2.57 5.55 -4.85
CA TRP A 52 -2.73 4.39 -4.00
C TRP A 52 -3.07 3.15 -4.84
N LEU A 53 -2.48 2.02 -4.47
CA LEU A 53 -2.74 0.71 -5.07
C LEU A 53 -3.39 -0.20 -4.05
N THR A 54 -4.43 -0.92 -4.47
CA THR A 54 -5.01 -2.00 -3.66
C THR A 54 -5.54 -3.15 -4.50
N ASP A 55 -5.44 -4.37 -3.98
CA ASP A 55 -6.10 -5.57 -4.52
C ASP A 55 -7.36 -5.95 -3.72
N ASN A 56 -7.96 -5.00 -3.01
CA ASN A 56 -9.05 -5.17 -2.04
C ASN A 56 -8.61 -5.75 -0.67
N THR A 57 -7.35 -6.11 -0.50
CA THR A 57 -6.82 -6.64 0.77
C THR A 57 -5.64 -5.79 1.24
N HIS A 58 -4.60 -5.70 0.43
CA HIS A 58 -3.42 -4.88 0.65
C HIS A 58 -3.65 -3.46 0.12
N ILE A 59 -3.10 -2.46 0.81
CA ILE A 59 -3.15 -1.06 0.38
C ILE A 59 -1.73 -0.50 0.48
N VAL A 60 -1.24 0.12 -0.60
CA VAL A 60 0.11 0.68 -0.66
C VAL A 60 0.05 2.08 -1.26
N ASP A 61 0.73 3.03 -0.61
CA ASP A 61 1.01 4.34 -1.19
C ASP A 61 2.13 4.21 -2.22
N ILE A 62 1.81 4.41 -3.50
CA ILE A 62 2.79 4.38 -4.60
C ILE A 62 3.62 5.68 -4.62
N GLY A 63 3.05 6.75 -4.07
CA GLY A 63 3.67 8.05 -3.91
C GLY A 63 2.96 9.18 -4.65
N ALA A 64 3.56 10.36 -4.57
CA ALA A 64 3.02 11.60 -5.12
C ALA A 64 2.82 11.56 -6.65
N VAL A 65 1.73 12.18 -7.08
CA VAL A 65 1.31 12.45 -8.46
C VAL A 65 1.52 13.93 -8.80
N SER A 66 1.29 14.84 -7.86
CA SER A 66 1.61 16.27 -7.98
C SER A 66 3.04 16.55 -7.52
N SER A 67 3.68 17.60 -8.07
CA SER A 67 5.04 17.99 -7.67
C SER A 67 5.08 18.63 -6.29
N ASP A 68 4.02 19.35 -5.92
CA ASP A 68 3.92 20.14 -4.70
C ASP A 68 2.55 19.95 -4.03
N ALA A 69 2.41 20.52 -2.82
CA ALA A 69 1.12 20.62 -2.14
C ALA A 69 0.24 21.60 -2.91
N GLU A 70 -0.67 21.07 -3.70
CA GLU A 70 -1.60 21.82 -4.54
C GLU A 70 -3.01 21.74 -3.95
N ASP A 71 -3.81 22.77 -4.20
CA ASP A 71 -5.23 22.72 -3.83
C ASP A 71 -5.97 21.93 -4.91
N VAL A 72 -5.89 20.60 -4.79
CA VAL A 72 -6.51 19.68 -5.75
C VAL A 72 -7.96 19.46 -5.36
N THR A 73 -8.86 19.89 -6.24
CA THR A 73 -10.32 19.80 -6.05
C THR A 73 -10.89 18.49 -6.59
N ALA A 74 -10.33 17.99 -7.70
CA ALA A 74 -10.75 16.76 -8.35
C ALA A 74 -9.61 16.11 -9.13
N SER A 75 -9.70 14.79 -9.29
CA SER A 75 -8.75 14.00 -10.06
C SER A 75 -9.46 12.86 -10.81
N SER A 76 -8.83 12.40 -11.87
CA SER A 76 -9.26 11.28 -12.70
C SER A 76 -8.04 10.47 -13.13
N LEU A 77 -8.22 9.17 -13.27
CA LEU A 77 -7.18 8.23 -13.68
C LEU A 77 -7.58 7.57 -14.99
N LEU A 78 -6.61 7.39 -15.88
CA LEU A 78 -6.74 6.61 -17.10
C LEU A 78 -5.58 5.64 -17.21
N TYR A 79 -5.90 4.35 -17.21
CA TYR A 79 -4.95 3.30 -17.57
C TYR A 79 -5.26 2.81 -18.98
N LYS A 80 -4.27 2.90 -19.86
CA LYS A 80 -4.32 2.43 -21.24
C LYS A 80 -3.37 1.25 -21.40
N SER A 81 -3.88 0.12 -21.88
CA SER A 81 -3.09 -1.03 -22.29
C SER A 81 -3.37 -1.32 -23.78
N GLY A 82 -2.31 -1.31 -24.60
CA GLY A 82 -2.40 -1.50 -26.06
C GLY A 82 -1.83 -2.85 -26.53
N THR A 83 -2.07 -3.21 -27.79
CA THR A 83 -1.67 -4.50 -28.40
C THR A 83 -0.16 -4.76 -28.47
N ASN A 84 0.69 -3.76 -28.22
CA ASN A 84 2.15 -3.87 -28.26
C ASN A 84 2.81 -3.80 -26.87
N ASN A 85 2.08 -4.16 -25.80
CA ASN A 85 2.54 -4.02 -24.40
C ASN A 85 2.88 -2.58 -23.99
N GLU A 86 2.38 -1.58 -24.73
CA GLU A 86 2.47 -0.18 -24.33
C GLU A 86 1.39 0.13 -23.29
N GLU A 87 1.78 0.01 -22.01
CA GLU A 87 0.96 0.41 -20.88
C GLU A 87 1.27 1.85 -20.47
N LYS A 88 0.24 2.67 -20.29
CA LYS A 88 0.36 4.06 -19.82
C LYS A 88 -0.67 4.32 -18.74
N LEU A 89 -0.22 4.91 -17.65
CA LEU A 89 -1.07 5.45 -16.60
C LEU A 89 -1.00 6.97 -16.65
N ILE A 90 -2.16 7.62 -16.71
CA ILE A 90 -2.27 9.07 -16.80
C ILE A 90 -3.18 9.53 -15.66
N ALA A 91 -2.75 10.57 -14.94
CA ALA A 91 -3.61 11.32 -14.04
C ALA A 91 -3.97 12.65 -14.67
N LEU A 92 -5.24 13.02 -14.55
CA LEU A 92 -5.76 14.33 -14.89
C LEU A 92 -6.34 14.92 -13.60
N TYR A 93 -5.90 16.09 -13.18
CA TYR A 93 -6.41 16.71 -11.97
C TYR A 93 -6.56 18.22 -12.13
N GLU A 94 -7.53 18.75 -11.39
CA GLU A 94 -7.79 20.17 -11.26
C GLU A 94 -6.92 20.74 -10.14
N LYS A 95 -6.39 21.93 -10.37
CA LYS A 95 -5.72 22.72 -9.34
C LYS A 95 -6.16 24.16 -9.39
N GLU A 96 -6.27 24.80 -8.24
CA GLU A 96 -6.51 26.24 -8.18
C GLU A 96 -5.25 27.03 -8.57
N GLU A 97 -5.38 27.96 -9.53
CA GLU A 97 -4.36 28.95 -9.84
C GLU A 97 -4.70 30.29 -9.14
N GLY A 98 -3.80 30.78 -8.29
CA GLY A 98 -3.92 32.08 -7.61
C GLY A 98 -4.57 32.00 -6.22
N GLY A 99 -4.23 32.94 -5.34
CA GLY A 99 -4.61 32.94 -3.91
C GLY A 99 -5.71 33.93 -3.50
N GLU A 100 -6.53 34.42 -4.44
CA GLU A 100 -7.64 35.34 -4.15
C GLU A 100 -8.96 34.85 -4.79
N GLU A 101 -10.08 35.41 -4.33
CA GLU A 101 -11.51 35.04 -4.49
C GLU A 101 -12.03 34.76 -5.94
N SER A 102 -11.16 34.75 -6.94
CA SER A 102 -11.43 34.33 -8.31
C SER A 102 -10.28 33.47 -8.85
N SER A 103 -9.94 32.38 -8.17
CA SER A 103 -8.97 31.41 -8.67
C SER A 103 -9.52 30.73 -9.94
N SER A 104 -8.75 30.77 -11.03
CA SER A 104 -9.07 29.98 -12.22
C SER A 104 -8.65 28.53 -11.96
N LEU A 105 -9.51 27.57 -12.31
CA LEU A 105 -9.16 26.15 -12.25
C LEU A 105 -8.25 25.81 -13.43
N GLY A 106 -7.01 25.46 -13.15
CA GLY A 106 -6.08 24.87 -14.10
C GLY A 106 -6.28 23.35 -14.16
N MET A 107 -6.11 22.76 -15.34
CA MET A 107 -6.14 21.31 -15.53
C MET A 107 -4.74 20.80 -15.86
N VAL A 108 -4.25 19.86 -15.07
CA VAL A 108 -2.93 19.26 -15.24
C VAL A 108 -3.06 17.80 -15.65
N SER A 109 -2.39 17.44 -16.74
CA SER A 109 -2.26 16.06 -17.20
C SER A 109 -0.84 15.56 -16.94
N VAL A 110 -0.70 14.47 -16.19
CA VAL A 110 0.60 13.88 -15.83
C VAL A 110 0.68 12.44 -16.32
N LEU A 111 1.74 12.11 -17.05
CA LEU A 111 2.07 10.73 -17.39
C LEU A 111 2.80 10.08 -16.21
N LEU A 112 2.19 9.08 -15.59
CA LEU A 112 2.64 8.43 -14.36
C LEU A 112 3.58 7.24 -14.64
N THR A 113 4.64 7.46 -15.43
CA THR A 113 5.56 6.39 -15.85
C THR A 113 6.27 5.74 -14.66
N GLU A 114 6.82 6.55 -13.75
CA GLU A 114 7.56 6.05 -12.58
C GLU A 114 6.62 5.36 -11.58
N GLN A 115 5.42 5.91 -11.37
CA GLN A 115 4.42 5.33 -10.48
C GLN A 115 3.88 4.01 -11.06
N LEU A 116 3.65 3.92 -12.37
CA LEU A 116 3.26 2.66 -13.02
C LEU A 116 4.35 1.60 -12.86
N LYS A 117 5.64 1.97 -12.97
CA LYS A 117 6.74 1.04 -12.71
C LYS A 117 6.72 0.56 -11.25
N ARG A 118 6.54 1.45 -10.28
CA ARG A 118 6.41 1.08 -8.86
C ARG A 118 5.21 0.17 -8.60
N VAL A 119 4.07 0.41 -9.24
CA VAL A 119 2.91 -0.50 -9.17
C VAL A 119 3.32 -1.91 -9.57
N LYS A 120 4.03 -2.07 -10.69
CA LYS A 120 4.50 -3.40 -11.14
C LYS A 120 5.47 -4.04 -10.15
N ASP A 121 6.38 -3.26 -9.58
CA ASP A 121 7.33 -3.73 -8.55
C ASP A 121 6.60 -4.20 -7.28
N VAL A 122 5.56 -3.48 -6.85
CA VAL A 122 4.70 -3.89 -5.72
C VAL A 122 3.97 -5.19 -6.04
N LEU A 123 3.39 -5.33 -7.23
CA LEU A 123 2.70 -6.56 -7.66
C LEU A 123 3.65 -7.76 -7.73
N ALA A 124 4.87 -7.57 -8.22
CA ALA A 124 5.92 -8.58 -8.20
C ALA A 124 6.26 -9.00 -6.76
N THR A 125 6.30 -8.04 -5.84
CA THR A 125 6.60 -8.28 -4.42
C THR A 125 5.48 -9.08 -3.77
N TRP A 126 4.22 -8.67 -3.92
CA TRP A 126 3.06 -9.41 -3.41
C TRP A 126 3.04 -10.85 -3.90
N LYS A 127 3.28 -11.08 -5.20
CA LYS A 127 3.37 -12.44 -5.76
C LYS A 127 4.47 -13.28 -5.08
N LYS A 128 5.65 -12.70 -4.85
CA LYS A 128 6.76 -13.39 -4.15
C LYS A 128 6.40 -13.70 -2.70
N VAL A 129 5.68 -12.80 -2.02
CA VAL A 129 5.21 -13.00 -0.64
C VAL A 129 4.15 -14.09 -0.59
N ASP A 130 3.15 -14.05 -1.47
CA ASP A 130 2.12 -15.09 -1.63
C ASP A 130 2.77 -16.48 -1.85
N GLY A 131 3.81 -16.53 -2.69
CA GLY A 131 4.59 -17.75 -2.94
C GLY A 131 5.44 -18.25 -1.75
N ARG A 132 5.79 -17.38 -0.79
CA ARG A 132 6.44 -17.75 0.47
C ARG A 132 5.42 -18.22 1.50
N VAL A 133 4.35 -17.45 1.69
CA VAL A 133 3.27 -17.73 2.64
C VAL A 133 2.59 -19.06 2.33
N SER A 134 2.30 -19.33 1.06
CA SER A 134 1.70 -20.61 0.63
C SER A 134 2.52 -21.85 1.02
N LYS A 135 3.85 -21.72 1.18
CA LYS A 135 4.74 -22.83 1.59
C LYS A 135 4.76 -23.08 3.08
N LEU A 136 4.33 -22.12 3.91
CA LEU A 136 4.32 -22.26 5.38
C LEU A 136 3.38 -23.36 5.86
N CYS A 137 2.34 -23.66 5.10
CA CYS A 137 1.43 -24.76 5.39
C CYS A 137 1.90 -26.12 4.89
N SER A 138 2.72 -26.17 3.83
CA SER A 138 3.26 -27.42 3.30
C SER A 138 4.21 -28.11 4.30
N SER A 139 4.92 -27.35 5.13
CA SER A 139 5.79 -27.89 6.19
C SER A 139 5.00 -28.41 7.41
N SER A 140 3.80 -27.89 7.68
CA SER A 140 2.94 -28.33 8.79
C SER A 140 2.25 -29.68 8.51
N ILE A 141 1.83 -29.91 7.26
CA ILE A 141 1.17 -31.17 6.86
C ILE A 141 2.16 -32.35 6.86
N ALA A 142 3.46 -32.12 6.60
CA ALA A 142 4.47 -33.16 6.68
C ALA A 142 4.67 -33.70 8.12
N ALA A 143 4.24 -32.95 9.15
CA ALA A 143 4.35 -33.35 10.56
C ALA A 143 3.06 -33.94 11.16
N VAL A 144 1.89 -33.75 10.53
CA VAL A 144 0.60 -34.20 11.08
C VAL A 144 -0.23 -34.85 9.96
N SER A 145 -0.49 -36.15 10.13
CA SER A 145 -1.31 -36.99 9.24
C SER A 145 -2.57 -36.26 8.75
N ALA A 146 -2.68 -36.11 7.43
CA ALA A 146 -3.69 -35.34 6.73
C ALA A 146 -5.13 -35.71 7.15
N SER A 147 -5.80 -34.77 7.82
CA SER A 147 -7.26 -34.80 7.94
C SER A 147 -7.87 -34.00 6.77
N PRO A 148 -8.99 -34.43 6.15
CA PRO A 148 -9.52 -33.81 4.93
C PRO A 148 -10.10 -32.39 5.11
N GLY A 149 -10.07 -31.85 6.33
CA GLY A 149 -10.55 -30.50 6.67
C GLY A 149 -9.44 -29.50 7.01
N THR A 150 -8.18 -29.78 6.64
CA THR A 150 -7.05 -28.97 7.12
C THR A 150 -7.06 -27.56 6.50
N PRO A 151 -6.99 -26.46 7.28
CA PRO A 151 -7.03 -25.07 6.81
C PRO A 151 -5.85 -24.64 5.91
N CYS A 152 -5.00 -25.58 5.50
CA CYS A 152 -3.69 -25.37 4.88
C CYS A 152 -3.65 -25.72 3.38
N SER A 153 -4.69 -25.38 2.60
CA SER A 153 -4.56 -25.30 1.14
C SER A 153 -3.99 -23.94 0.74
N ALA A 154 -3.10 -23.88 -0.25
CA ALA A 154 -2.42 -22.64 -0.67
C ALA A 154 -3.37 -21.44 -0.84
N ASP A 155 -4.51 -21.66 -1.49
CA ASP A 155 -5.53 -20.64 -1.75
C ASP A 155 -6.25 -20.11 -0.50
N LYS A 156 -6.22 -20.86 0.61
CA LYS A 156 -6.91 -20.48 1.86
C LYS A 156 -6.06 -19.64 2.80
N ILE A 157 -4.73 -19.66 2.63
CA ILE A 157 -3.80 -19.03 3.59
C ILE A 157 -3.57 -17.56 3.25
N THR A 158 -3.53 -17.22 1.96
CA THR A 158 -3.38 -15.84 1.49
C THR A 158 -4.71 -15.10 1.37
N ALA A 159 -5.84 -15.83 1.40
CA ALA A 159 -7.17 -15.23 1.34
C ALA A 159 -7.44 -14.36 2.59
N GLY A 160 -7.54 -13.06 2.40
CA GLY A 160 -7.77 -12.10 3.49
C GLY A 160 -6.54 -11.82 4.36
N LEU A 161 -5.36 -12.28 3.96
CA LEU A 161 -4.10 -11.90 4.61
C LEU A 161 -3.76 -10.46 4.21
N VAL A 162 -3.74 -9.55 5.18
CA VAL A 162 -3.54 -8.10 4.91
C VAL A 162 -2.12 -7.61 5.13
N GLY A 163 -1.34 -8.32 5.95
CA GLY A 163 0.05 -7.98 6.22
C GLY A 163 0.81 -9.18 6.76
N PHE A 164 2.13 -9.16 6.60
CA PHE A 164 3.00 -10.25 7.04
C PHE A 164 4.34 -9.71 7.53
N LEU A 165 4.59 -9.82 8.84
CA LEU A 165 5.86 -9.45 9.45
C LEU A 165 6.76 -10.70 9.56
N SER A 166 7.91 -10.69 8.88
CA SER A 166 8.83 -11.83 8.89
C SER A 166 10.30 -11.39 8.96
N GLY A 167 11.15 -11.84 8.04
CA GLY A 167 12.60 -11.64 8.09
C GLY A 167 13.06 -10.23 7.68
N ASN A 168 12.16 -9.34 7.29
CA ASN A 168 12.51 -7.99 6.89
C ASN A 168 12.48 -7.00 8.07
N PHE A 169 13.62 -6.86 8.76
CA PHE A 169 13.78 -5.95 9.91
C PHE A 169 15.02 -5.07 9.71
N SER A 170 14.86 -3.77 9.93
CA SER A 170 15.95 -2.79 9.81
C SER A 170 15.85 -1.74 10.91
N GLN A 171 16.94 -1.54 11.65
CA GLN A 171 17.04 -0.59 12.76
C GLN A 171 15.92 -0.80 13.80
N ASN A 172 14.89 0.05 13.78
CA ASN A 172 13.73 0.01 14.67
C ASN A 172 12.42 -0.25 13.91
N GLY A 173 12.49 -0.65 12.63
CA GLY A 173 11.34 -0.94 11.77
C GLY A 173 11.26 -2.43 11.44
N TRP A 174 10.15 -3.06 11.78
CA TRP A 174 9.80 -4.38 11.26
C TRP A 174 8.88 -4.19 10.07
N MET A 175 9.43 -4.45 8.88
CA MET A 175 8.77 -4.14 7.62
C MET A 175 7.72 -5.18 7.27
N ASP A 176 6.56 -4.70 6.83
CA ASP A 176 5.55 -5.55 6.24
C ASP A 176 6.01 -6.04 4.87
N GLU A 177 6.00 -7.36 4.70
CA GLU A 177 6.44 -8.02 3.48
C GLU A 177 5.51 -7.70 2.30
N TYR A 178 4.24 -7.33 2.57
CA TYR A 178 3.30 -6.80 1.56
C TYR A 178 3.42 -5.29 1.34
N LEU A 179 4.42 -4.63 1.93
CA LEU A 179 4.70 -3.20 1.76
C LEU A 179 3.58 -2.27 2.25
N GLY A 180 2.66 -2.78 3.07
CA GLY A 180 1.62 -1.98 3.69
C GLY A 180 2.17 -1.18 4.85
N VAL A 181 1.71 -1.49 6.07
CA VAL A 181 2.07 -0.72 7.26
C VAL A 181 3.23 -1.41 7.95
N ASN A 182 4.32 -0.70 8.26
CA ASN A 182 5.41 -1.29 9.04
C ASN A 182 5.10 -1.25 10.54
N ALA A 183 5.57 -2.24 11.29
CA ALA A 183 5.57 -2.20 12.75
C ALA A 183 6.78 -1.43 13.28
N ARG A 184 6.56 -0.62 14.31
CA ARG A 184 7.60 0.13 15.00
C ARG A 184 8.09 -0.68 16.20
N VAL A 185 9.39 -0.88 16.28
CA VAL A 185 10.02 -1.51 17.44
C VAL A 185 10.44 -0.45 18.44
N ASN A 186 9.99 -0.63 19.67
CA ASN A 186 10.28 0.24 20.80
C ASN A 186 11.10 -0.51 21.86
N ASN A 187 11.85 0.25 22.65
CA ASN A 187 12.61 -0.27 23.78
C ASN A 187 12.75 0.82 24.86
N ASN A 188 13.07 0.39 26.08
CA ASN A 188 13.20 1.32 27.21
C ASN A 188 14.58 1.98 27.34
N ASP A 189 15.66 1.41 26.75
CA ASP A 189 17.05 1.77 27.13
C ASP A 189 18.06 1.93 25.97
N GLY A 190 17.62 2.24 24.74
CA GLY A 190 18.52 2.77 23.70
C GLY A 190 19.74 1.91 23.33
N ALA A 191 19.54 0.63 22.97
CA ALA A 191 20.49 -0.22 22.23
C ALA A 191 19.78 -1.50 21.73
N GLU A 192 20.44 -2.30 20.88
CA GLU A 192 20.00 -3.49 20.10
C GLU A 192 19.22 -4.59 20.86
N LYS A 193 18.04 -4.25 21.37
CA LYS A 193 17.12 -5.16 22.08
C LYS A 193 16.16 -5.89 21.14
N ALA A 194 16.36 -5.74 19.84
CA ALA A 194 15.60 -6.42 18.80
C ALA A 194 16.57 -6.87 17.71
N THR A 195 16.62 -8.17 17.45
CA THR A 195 17.50 -8.76 16.45
C THR A 195 16.74 -9.76 15.59
N LEU A 196 17.12 -9.87 14.31
CA LEU A 196 16.56 -10.88 13.43
C LEU A 196 16.87 -12.28 13.95
N HIS A 197 15.85 -13.11 14.04
CA HIS A 197 15.98 -14.48 14.49
C HIS A 197 14.91 -15.37 13.84
N ALA A 198 15.36 -16.41 13.13
CA ALA A 198 14.51 -17.46 12.56
C ALA A 198 13.29 -16.97 11.77
N GLY A 199 13.45 -15.94 10.92
CA GLY A 199 12.36 -15.42 10.09
C GLY A 199 11.39 -14.49 10.83
N GLY A 200 11.76 -14.01 12.01
CA GLY A 200 11.09 -12.93 12.74
C GLY A 200 12.09 -12.12 13.56
N VAL A 201 11.63 -11.48 14.63
CA VAL A 201 12.46 -10.65 15.51
C VAL A 201 12.43 -11.18 16.94
N LYS A 202 13.61 -11.34 17.54
CA LYS A 202 13.75 -11.65 18.97
C LYS A 202 13.83 -10.34 19.76
N PHE A 203 12.96 -10.18 20.75
CA PHE A 203 12.92 -9.00 21.62
C PHE A 203 13.48 -9.31 23.02
N GLU A 204 14.34 -8.43 23.53
CA GLU A 204 14.93 -8.52 24.87
C GLU A 204 14.76 -7.19 25.62
N GLY A 205 13.61 -7.01 26.28
CA GLY A 205 13.25 -5.71 26.87
C GLY A 205 12.85 -4.66 25.82
N ALA A 206 12.30 -5.15 24.70
CA ALA A 206 11.73 -4.39 23.59
C ALA A 206 10.37 -5.01 23.20
N TRP A 207 9.61 -4.31 22.37
CA TRP A 207 8.35 -4.81 21.78
C TRP A 207 8.11 -4.16 20.42
N ALA A 208 7.18 -4.70 19.64
CA ALA A 208 6.73 -4.12 18.38
C ALA A 208 5.28 -3.62 18.50
N GLU A 209 5.02 -2.47 17.90
CA GLU A 209 3.69 -1.88 17.77
C GLU A 209 3.36 -1.80 16.28
N TRP A 210 2.28 -2.47 15.87
CA TRP A 210 1.79 -2.40 14.51
C TRP A 210 0.56 -1.48 14.47
N PRO A 211 0.69 -0.24 13.95
CA PRO A 211 -0.36 0.76 14.15
C PRO A 211 -1.63 0.43 13.39
N VAL A 212 -2.79 0.68 14.02
CA VAL A 212 -4.12 0.66 13.39
C VAL A 212 -4.68 2.08 13.32
N GLY A 213 -5.15 2.63 14.45
CA GLY A 213 -5.65 4.01 14.52
C GLY A 213 -4.55 5.09 14.50
N GLN A 214 -3.32 4.73 14.90
CA GLN A 214 -2.18 5.65 14.91
C GLN A 214 -1.62 5.96 13.51
N GLN A 215 -2.18 5.37 12.45
CA GLN A 215 -1.81 5.67 11.06
C GLN A 215 -2.25 7.09 10.62
N GLY A 216 -3.12 7.75 11.40
CA GLY A 216 -3.57 9.11 11.14
C GLY A 216 -4.81 9.15 10.25
N GLU A 217 -4.76 9.97 9.20
CA GLU A 217 -5.89 10.18 8.28
C GLU A 217 -6.16 8.95 7.40
N ASN A 218 -5.10 8.37 6.84
CA ASN A 218 -5.19 7.17 6.01
C ASN A 218 -4.99 5.92 6.88
N GLN A 219 -6.09 5.34 7.38
CA GLN A 219 -6.09 4.16 8.25
C GLN A 219 -6.29 2.87 7.45
N LEU A 220 -5.22 2.35 6.86
CA LEU A 220 -5.25 1.15 6.02
C LEU A 220 -5.77 -0.07 6.78
N TYR A 221 -5.54 -0.15 8.10
CA TYR A 221 -5.98 -1.27 8.93
C TYR A 221 -7.28 -1.03 9.68
N HIS A 222 -8.08 -0.04 9.27
CA HIS A 222 -9.35 0.28 9.93
C HIS A 222 -10.34 -0.91 9.96
N PHE A 223 -10.19 -1.89 9.05
CA PHE A 223 -10.96 -3.14 9.04
C PHE A 223 -10.88 -3.91 10.37
N ALA A 224 -9.77 -3.80 11.11
CA ALA A 224 -9.55 -4.51 12.38
C ALA A 224 -10.50 -4.07 13.51
N ASN A 225 -11.18 -2.93 13.37
CA ASN A 225 -12.27 -2.54 14.28
C ASN A 225 -13.52 -3.41 14.12
N TYR A 226 -13.63 -4.14 13.02
CA TYR A 226 -14.79 -4.98 12.70
C TYR A 226 -14.44 -6.46 12.79
N ASN A 227 -13.32 -6.88 12.17
CA ASN A 227 -12.86 -8.27 12.17
C ASN A 227 -11.37 -8.34 11.81
N PHE A 228 -10.57 -9.18 12.50
CA PHE A 228 -9.15 -9.45 12.19
C PHE A 228 -8.74 -10.87 12.59
#